data_AF-A0A2D6R674-F1
#
_entry.id   AF-A0A2D6R674-F1
#
_cell.length_a   1.000
_cell.length_b   1.000
_cell.length_c   1.000
_cell.angle_alpha   90.00
_cell.angle_beta   90.00
_cell.angle_gamma   90.00
#
_symmetry.space_group_name_H-M   'P 1'
#
loop_
_entity.id
_entity.type
_entity.pdbx_description
1 polymer ?
#
loop_
_entity_poly.entity_id
_entity_poly.type
_entity_poly.pdbx_seq_one_letter_code
_entity_poly.pdbx_strand_id
1 'polypeptide(L)'
;MKTLWLLTKKNLKMLVRSRGSALIVIFAPLLLILLLGLSYDTSTQYGLNIGVHATEQSPEVGSFVDLLKQEEFNVVSYEGDVQECVNEIKTGIVHACVSVPSSFSVQENVAKEVTFYVDPSKINLVWMIQESVGEKFDLRSQQIAQELTSNVLSRLASTNDGIGNVKGDVEGIKEKTGSASSATMSAKEELSSLDLRAPGSPESIVELKTSVTQSREKIDAALDAVESANITSSTKSTLRKAIKDAKLALGTGNGTEGSFGLAAQVSLLESDLFEARSKLFAASQKIESTTSALDNSASAISETNSALDAVSGVLTSLQEAIASEKVTEAGVIAAPLQTKIVRISEEGTYLNYLFPALLILVVMFSSLALGTTLVMIEKHSPAFFRNFFLPVKKVTFIASIYCTNLVVILVQIAVILGIAAFFLQESINAFPAVALILFVTASVFTFLGMIVGYLFTSEETATLASISLGSLSLFISGLLLPLEGMAPIFREIIQLNPFVIAEGLIREVFLFQASLGDVWIKLLILAGYAAGLFIVIWIMESILHKHLVHKFMRKHHKKHTEKVK
;
A
#
# COMPACT_ATOMS: atom_id res chain seq x y z
N MET A 1 63.71 1.49 -26.43
CA MET A 1 63.31 1.20 -25.03
C MET A 1 64.33 1.68 -23.98
N LYS A 2 65.63 1.36 -24.08
CA LYS A 2 66.65 1.80 -23.10
C LYS A 2 66.65 3.33 -22.84
N THR A 3 66.58 4.14 -23.88
CA THR A 3 66.58 5.62 -23.76
C THR A 3 65.35 6.17 -23.03
N LEU A 4 64.17 5.60 -23.29
CA LEU A 4 62.93 5.98 -22.62
C LEU A 4 63.03 5.72 -21.11
N TRP A 5 63.46 4.51 -20.73
CA TRP A 5 63.66 4.14 -19.34
C TRP A 5 64.64 5.06 -18.60
N LEU A 6 65.77 5.41 -19.25
CA LEU A 6 66.77 6.31 -18.65
C LEU A 6 66.20 7.72 -18.41
N LEU A 7 65.41 8.25 -19.35
CA LEU A 7 64.76 9.55 -19.21
C LEU A 7 63.67 9.52 -18.14
N THR A 8 62.84 8.48 -18.11
CA THR A 8 61.83 8.29 -17.07
C THR A 8 62.46 8.18 -15.68
N LYS A 9 63.55 7.42 -15.55
CA LYS A 9 64.33 7.30 -14.30
C LYS A 9 64.96 8.63 -13.88
N LYS A 10 65.49 9.42 -14.82
CA LYS A 10 66.00 10.77 -14.56
C LYS A 10 64.89 11.65 -13.97
N ASN A 11 63.74 11.72 -14.64
CA ASN A 11 62.63 12.59 -14.24
C ASN A 11 62.07 12.18 -12.87
N LEU A 12 61.92 10.87 -12.62
CA LEU A 12 61.50 10.35 -11.31
C LEU A 12 62.50 10.72 -10.21
N LYS A 13 63.81 10.58 -10.49
CA LYS A 13 64.87 10.99 -9.56
C LYS A 13 64.87 12.50 -9.30
N MET A 14 64.57 13.33 -10.29
CA MET A 14 64.45 14.78 -10.11
C MET A 14 63.26 15.12 -9.22
N LEU A 15 62.09 14.49 -9.46
CA LEU A 15 60.89 14.67 -8.65
C LEU A 15 61.14 14.30 -7.18
N VAL A 16 61.68 13.09 -6.92
CA VAL A 16 61.95 12.62 -5.54
C VAL A 16 63.00 13.48 -4.83
N ARG A 17 63.94 14.10 -5.57
CA ARG A 17 64.97 14.96 -4.97
C ARG A 17 64.38 16.30 -4.48
N SER A 18 63.31 16.80 -5.08
CA SER A 18 62.55 17.95 -4.56
C SER A 18 61.63 17.52 -3.41
N ARG A 19 62.17 17.45 -2.19
CA ARG A 19 61.49 16.92 -0.99
C ARG A 19 60.11 17.56 -0.71
N GLY A 20 59.96 18.87 -0.96
CA GLY A 20 58.67 19.55 -0.78
C GLY A 20 57.63 19.16 -1.83
N SER A 21 58.00 19.23 -3.11
CA SER A 21 57.09 18.95 -4.23
C SER A 21 56.68 17.48 -4.31
N ALA A 22 57.60 16.54 -4.04
CA ALA A 22 57.28 15.11 -4.07
C ALA A 22 56.32 14.71 -2.93
N LEU A 23 56.53 15.23 -1.73
CA LEU A 23 55.67 14.93 -0.58
C LEU A 23 54.25 15.46 -0.81
N ILE A 24 54.12 16.74 -1.17
CA ILE A 24 52.81 17.39 -1.33
C ILE A 24 52.00 16.69 -2.43
N VAL A 25 52.63 16.39 -3.57
CA VAL A 25 51.90 15.86 -4.73
C VAL A 25 51.43 14.42 -4.52
N ILE A 26 52.18 13.61 -3.75
CA ILE A 26 51.78 12.21 -3.47
C ILE A 26 50.87 12.13 -2.25
N PHE A 27 51.18 12.84 -1.16
CA PHE A 27 50.44 12.71 0.11
C PHE A 27 49.16 13.53 0.16
N ALA A 28 49.11 14.74 -0.40
CA ALA A 28 47.94 15.60 -0.25
C ALA A 28 46.64 14.97 -0.79
N PRO A 29 46.64 14.32 -1.98
CA PRO A 29 45.43 13.70 -2.47
C PRO A 29 45.04 12.42 -1.70
N LEU A 30 46.01 11.69 -1.17
CA LEU A 30 45.76 10.53 -0.30
C LEU A 30 45.12 10.95 1.02
N LEU A 31 45.64 12.02 1.63
CA LEU A 31 45.10 12.60 2.87
C LEU A 31 43.68 13.11 2.64
N LEU A 32 43.42 13.76 1.50
CA LEU A 32 42.09 14.22 1.13
C LEU A 32 41.10 13.05 1.03
N ILE A 33 41.46 11.95 0.36
CA ILE A 33 40.59 10.76 0.29
C ILE A 33 40.38 10.17 1.68
N LEU A 34 41.42 10.07 2.50
CA LEU A 34 41.30 9.53 3.85
C LEU A 34 40.34 10.36 4.71
N LEU A 35 40.46 11.70 4.67
CA LEU A 35 39.57 12.59 5.42
C LEU A 35 38.12 12.51 4.94
N LEU A 36 37.89 12.50 3.62
CA LEU A 36 36.55 12.35 3.07
C LEU A 36 35.98 10.96 3.38
N GLY A 37 36.82 9.93 3.30
CA GLY A 37 36.49 8.55 3.67
C GLY A 37 35.96 8.48 5.10
N LEU A 38 36.76 8.93 6.07
CA LEU A 38 36.39 8.95 7.48
C LEU A 38 35.18 9.85 7.79
N SER A 39 34.96 10.91 7.01
CA SER A 39 33.82 11.81 7.20
C SER A 39 32.50 11.24 6.70
N TYR A 40 32.52 10.26 5.78
CA TYR A 40 31.33 9.71 5.13
C TYR A 40 31.09 8.22 5.42
N ASP A 41 31.94 7.58 6.24
CA ASP A 41 31.86 6.16 6.65
C ASP A 41 30.88 5.88 7.81
N THR A 42 29.91 6.77 8.05
CA THR A 42 28.90 6.57 9.09
C THR A 42 27.64 5.98 8.48
N SER A 43 27.36 4.71 8.80
CA SER A 43 26.15 3.98 8.42
C SER A 43 24.86 4.52 9.07
N THR A 44 24.98 5.42 10.05
CA THR A 44 23.83 6.15 10.61
C THR A 44 23.63 7.42 9.80
N GLN A 45 22.56 7.48 9.00
CA GLN A 45 22.11 8.72 8.40
C GLN A 45 21.99 9.81 9.47
N TYR A 46 22.50 10.98 9.10
CA TYR A 46 22.67 12.22 9.85
C TYR A 46 21.79 12.40 11.09
N GLY A 47 22.39 12.87 12.19
CA GLY A 47 21.71 13.43 13.37
C GLY A 47 20.89 14.68 13.05
N LEU A 48 19.91 14.51 12.17
CA LEU A 48 18.94 15.50 11.75
C LEU A 48 18.02 15.71 12.93
N ASN A 49 18.17 16.88 13.53
CA ASN A 49 17.25 17.36 14.53
C ASN A 49 15.92 17.71 13.84
N ILE A 50 14.86 16.97 14.13
CA ILE A 50 13.50 17.28 13.67
C ILE A 50 12.72 17.84 14.84
N GLY A 51 12.15 19.02 14.66
CA GLY A 51 11.18 19.57 15.58
C GLY A 51 9.81 18.97 15.33
N VAL A 52 9.13 18.50 16.36
CA VAL A 52 7.72 18.10 16.28
C VAL A 52 6.91 19.00 17.18
N HIS A 53 6.00 19.75 16.58
CA HIS A 53 5.00 20.52 17.31
C HIS A 53 3.71 19.71 17.42
N ALA A 54 3.25 19.51 18.67
CA ALA A 54 1.98 18.88 18.98
C ALA A 54 1.31 19.62 20.14
N THR A 55 0.12 20.17 19.90
CA THR A 55 -0.63 20.94 20.91
C THR A 55 -1.15 20.07 22.05
N GLU A 56 -1.44 18.79 21.79
CA GLU A 56 -1.82 17.78 22.79
C GLU A 56 -1.24 16.42 22.40
N GLN A 57 -0.66 15.68 23.37
CA GLN A 57 -0.13 14.34 23.15
C GLN A 57 -1.24 13.30 23.35
N SER A 58 -1.98 12.99 22.28
CA SER A 58 -2.77 11.76 22.25
C SER A 58 -1.83 10.54 22.13
N PRO A 59 -2.24 9.33 22.60
CA PRO A 59 -1.44 8.11 22.48
C PRO A 59 -1.04 7.78 21.03
N GLU A 60 -1.88 8.18 20.07
CA GLU A 60 -1.66 8.04 18.63
C GLU A 60 -0.47 8.90 18.17
N VAL A 61 -0.45 10.18 18.59
CA VAL A 61 0.64 11.12 18.30
C VAL A 61 1.93 10.70 18.99
N GLY A 62 1.86 10.20 20.23
CA GLY A 62 3.00 9.62 20.93
C GLY A 62 3.64 8.46 20.17
N SER A 63 2.83 7.51 19.69
CA SER A 63 3.33 6.38 18.90
C SER A 63 4.00 6.81 17.58
N PHE A 64 3.48 7.83 16.92
CA PHE A 64 4.08 8.39 15.70
C PHE A 64 5.42 9.09 15.99
N VAL A 65 5.48 9.87 17.08
CA VAL A 65 6.71 10.51 17.54
C VAL A 65 7.77 9.48 17.92
N ASP A 66 7.38 8.37 18.53
CA ASP A 66 8.32 7.29 18.89
C ASP A 66 8.82 6.53 17.66
N LEU A 67 7.99 6.34 16.62
CA LEU A 67 8.43 5.84 15.31
C LEU A 67 9.45 6.77 14.63
N LEU A 68 9.35 8.07 14.85
CA LEU A 68 10.36 9.03 14.37
C LEU A 68 11.67 8.92 15.15
N LYS A 69 11.61 8.66 16.46
CA LYS A 69 12.79 8.51 17.33
C LYS A 69 13.55 7.19 17.15
N GLN A 70 12.87 6.11 16.78
CA GLN A 70 13.44 4.75 16.86
C GLN A 70 14.58 4.47 15.88
N GLU A 71 14.68 5.16 14.74
CA GLU A 71 15.59 4.70 13.68
C GLU A 71 16.45 5.81 13.02
N GLU A 72 16.07 7.10 13.02
CA GLU A 72 16.73 8.04 12.07
C GLU A 72 16.85 9.52 12.49
N PHE A 73 16.11 10.00 13.50
CA PHE A 73 16.06 11.44 13.82
C PHE A 73 16.23 11.75 15.31
N ASN A 74 16.90 12.87 15.58
CA ASN A 74 16.89 13.50 16.90
C ASN A 74 15.62 14.33 17.02
N VAL A 75 14.59 13.81 17.68
CA VAL A 75 13.31 14.52 17.78
C VAL A 75 13.32 15.48 18.97
N VAL A 76 13.07 16.76 18.69
CA VAL A 76 12.84 17.81 19.69
C VAL A 76 11.34 18.13 19.69
N SER A 77 10.67 17.96 20.82
CA SER A 77 9.23 18.21 20.93
C SER A 77 8.96 19.64 21.42
N TYR A 78 8.03 20.33 20.76
CA TYR A 78 7.57 21.66 21.12
C TYR A 78 6.07 21.58 21.47
N GLU A 79 5.72 22.03 22.68
CA GLU A 79 4.35 22.04 23.20
C GLU A 79 3.68 23.42 23.07
N GLY A 80 4.48 24.46 22.77
CA GLY A 80 4.04 25.85 22.61
C GLY A 80 3.56 26.19 21.20
N ASP A 81 3.71 27.45 20.78
CA ASP A 81 3.34 27.90 19.42
C ASP A 81 4.32 27.34 18.37
N VAL A 82 3.80 27.05 17.16
CA VAL A 82 4.59 26.54 16.02
C VAL A 82 5.79 27.43 15.72
N GLN A 83 5.69 28.72 16.02
CA GLN A 83 6.74 29.68 15.75
C GLN A 83 8.02 29.47 16.54
N GLU A 84 7.98 28.81 17.69
CA GLU A 84 9.18 28.45 18.44
C GLU A 84 10.02 27.46 17.61
N CYS A 85 9.37 26.42 17.11
CA CYS A 85 9.95 25.41 16.25
C CYS A 85 10.43 25.99 14.89
N VAL A 86 9.66 26.92 14.30
CA VAL A 86 10.06 27.62 13.06
C VAL A 86 11.26 28.54 13.27
N ASN A 87 11.38 29.20 14.43
CA ASN A 87 12.52 30.05 14.71
C ASN A 87 13.81 29.24 14.91
N GLU A 88 13.72 28.03 15.46
CA GLU A 88 14.87 27.14 15.57
C GLU A 88 15.33 26.55 14.23
N ILE A 89 14.44 26.47 13.23
CA ILE A 89 14.87 26.21 11.84
C ILE A 89 15.77 27.33 11.34
N LYS A 90 15.41 28.59 11.62
CA LYS A 90 16.20 29.76 11.18
C LYS A 90 17.57 29.85 11.85
N THR A 91 17.69 29.37 13.10
CA THR A 91 18.98 29.31 13.81
C THR A 91 19.80 28.06 13.48
N GLY A 92 19.20 27.08 12.80
CA GLY A 92 19.86 25.84 12.37
C GLY A 92 19.98 24.78 13.47
N ILE A 93 19.23 24.92 14.57
CA ILE A 93 19.20 23.93 15.66
C ILE A 93 18.37 22.71 15.25
N VAL A 94 17.19 22.95 14.66
CA VAL A 94 16.37 21.94 13.98
C VAL A 94 16.41 22.16 12.46
N HIS A 95 16.29 21.07 11.71
CA HIS A 95 16.39 21.06 10.25
C HIS A 95 15.02 21.12 9.57
N ALA A 96 13.99 20.62 10.25
CA ALA A 96 12.60 20.69 9.83
C ALA A 96 11.69 20.71 11.05
N CYS A 97 10.50 21.28 10.90
CA CYS A 97 9.46 21.31 11.91
C CYS A 97 8.21 20.66 11.35
N VAL A 98 7.73 19.62 12.01
CA VAL A 98 6.51 18.90 11.66
C VAL A 98 5.42 19.34 12.62
N SER A 99 4.40 20.02 12.11
CA SER A 99 3.21 20.37 12.90
C SER A 99 2.19 19.26 12.73
N VAL A 100 1.96 18.52 13.82
CA VAL A 100 1.03 17.39 13.88
C VAL A 100 -0.29 17.84 14.52
N PRO A 101 -1.46 17.40 14.02
CA PRO A 101 -2.74 17.66 14.67
C PRO A 101 -2.82 17.01 16.06
N SER A 102 -3.75 17.47 16.91
CA SER A 102 -3.93 16.93 18.28
C SER A 102 -4.34 15.44 18.32
N SER A 103 -5.00 14.94 17.27
CA SER A 103 -5.33 13.53 17.09
C SER A 103 -5.39 13.16 15.61
N PHE A 104 -5.08 11.89 15.32
CA PHE A 104 -5.21 11.29 14.00
C PHE A 104 -6.59 10.66 13.77
N SER A 105 -7.48 10.70 14.77
CA SER A 105 -8.85 10.23 14.62
C SER A 105 -9.63 11.12 13.65
N VAL A 106 -10.23 10.50 12.63
CA VAL A 106 -11.11 11.18 11.67
C VAL A 106 -12.48 11.35 12.33
N GLN A 107 -12.66 12.45 13.04
CA GLN A 107 -13.97 12.89 13.52
C GLN A 107 -14.55 13.89 12.52
N GLU A 108 -15.86 13.79 12.25
CA GLU A 108 -16.63 14.73 11.41
C GLU A 108 -16.25 14.79 9.91
N ASN A 109 -15.59 13.76 9.38
CA ASN A 109 -15.24 13.67 7.96
C ASN A 109 -14.31 14.81 7.47
N VAL A 110 -13.57 15.44 8.41
CA VAL A 110 -12.60 16.49 8.12
C VAL A 110 -11.21 15.87 7.99
N ALA A 111 -10.56 16.09 6.85
CA ALA A 111 -9.18 15.67 6.64
C ALA A 111 -8.26 16.38 7.64
N LYS A 112 -7.42 15.60 8.32
CA LYS A 112 -6.37 16.14 9.19
C LYS A 112 -5.11 16.33 8.34
N GLU A 113 -4.55 17.52 8.37
CA GLU A 113 -3.34 17.87 7.62
C GLU A 113 -2.13 17.89 8.57
N VAL A 114 -1.00 17.37 8.08
CA VAL A 114 0.30 17.50 8.74
C VAL A 114 1.12 18.50 7.93
N THR A 115 1.56 19.57 8.57
CA THR A 115 2.28 20.65 7.88
C THR A 115 3.77 20.56 8.17
N PHE A 116 4.58 20.51 7.12
CA PHE A 116 6.03 20.50 7.20
C PHE A 116 6.59 21.90 6.92
N TYR A 117 7.32 22.45 7.89
CA TYR A 117 8.11 23.67 7.72
C TYR A 117 9.57 23.28 7.56
N VAL A 118 10.19 23.77 6.49
CA VAL A 118 11.54 23.36 6.08
C VAL A 118 12.30 24.56 5.50
N ASP A 119 13.64 24.53 5.61
CA ASP A 119 14.50 25.54 4.98
C ASP A 119 14.77 25.20 3.51
N PRO A 120 14.26 25.98 2.55
CA PRO A 120 14.46 25.71 1.12
C PRO A 120 15.93 25.83 0.69
N SER A 121 16.79 26.48 1.48
CA SER A 121 18.23 26.60 1.20
C SER A 121 18.96 25.25 1.26
N LYS A 122 18.35 24.24 1.91
CA LYS A 122 18.90 22.89 2.08
C LYS A 122 18.00 21.83 1.42
N ILE A 123 17.67 22.03 0.14
CA ILE A 123 16.67 21.24 -0.60
C ILE A 123 16.85 19.72 -0.49
N ASN A 124 18.09 19.22 -0.46
CA ASN A 124 18.36 17.78 -0.33
C ASN A 124 17.93 17.22 1.03
N LEU A 125 18.03 18.01 2.10
CA LEU A 125 17.52 17.64 3.43
C LEU A 125 16.00 17.67 3.46
N VAL A 126 15.38 18.64 2.77
CA VAL A 126 13.92 18.74 2.65
C VAL A 126 13.34 17.47 2.05
N TRP A 127 13.87 17.03 0.90
CA TRP A 127 13.42 15.82 0.23
C TRP A 127 13.63 14.58 1.10
N MET A 128 14.80 14.45 1.73
CA MET A 128 15.09 13.31 2.62
C MET A 128 14.12 13.24 3.80
N ILE A 129 13.83 14.37 4.44
CA ILE A 129 12.90 14.44 5.58
C ILE A 129 11.46 14.19 5.11
N GLN A 130 11.05 14.78 3.99
CA GLN A 130 9.71 14.54 3.43
C GLN A 130 9.52 13.08 3.03
N GLU A 131 10.53 12.42 2.46
CA GLU A 131 10.44 11.03 2.03
C GLU A 131 10.47 10.07 3.23
N SER A 132 11.39 10.24 4.18
CA SER A 132 11.45 9.36 5.38
C SER A 132 10.24 9.57 6.31
N VAL A 133 9.83 10.82 6.57
CA VAL A 133 8.64 11.08 7.40
C VAL A 133 7.36 10.75 6.64
N GLY A 134 7.33 11.00 5.33
CA GLY A 134 6.22 10.63 4.44
C GLY A 134 6.00 9.13 4.38
N GLU A 135 7.05 8.32 4.23
CA GLU A 135 6.97 6.86 4.25
C GLU A 135 6.38 6.36 5.58
N LYS A 136 6.84 6.91 6.72
CA LYS A 136 6.30 6.56 8.04
C LYS A 136 4.84 6.97 8.20
N PHE A 137 4.45 8.12 7.66
CA PHE A 137 3.06 8.58 7.65
C PHE A 137 2.19 7.68 6.77
N ASP A 138 2.67 7.32 5.57
CA ASP A 138 1.97 6.44 4.64
C ASP A 138 1.75 5.06 5.25
N LEU A 139 2.76 4.50 5.91
CA LEU A 139 2.64 3.24 6.65
C LEU A 139 1.56 3.34 7.74
N ARG A 140 1.53 4.43 8.50
CA ARG A 140 0.53 4.64 9.55
C ARG A 140 -0.87 4.84 8.97
N SER A 141 -0.98 5.60 7.89
CA SER A 141 -2.22 5.83 7.14
C SER A 141 -2.79 4.51 6.59
N GLN A 142 -1.93 3.66 6.03
CA GLN A 142 -2.30 2.31 5.56
C GLN A 142 -2.81 1.43 6.71
N GLN A 143 -2.15 1.46 7.87
CA GLN A 143 -2.61 0.71 9.05
C GLN A 143 -3.99 1.17 9.52
N ILE A 144 -4.23 2.48 9.60
CA ILE A 144 -5.52 3.05 9.99
C ILE A 144 -6.61 2.67 8.98
N ALA A 145 -6.31 2.77 7.69
CA ALA A 145 -7.23 2.37 6.63
C ALA A 145 -7.55 0.86 6.68
N GLN A 146 -6.55 0.02 6.99
CA GLN A 146 -6.74 -1.42 7.17
C GLN A 146 -7.61 -1.72 8.39
N GLU A 147 -7.40 -1.02 9.52
CA GLU A 147 -8.20 -1.18 10.73
C GLU A 147 -9.66 -0.75 10.51
N LEU A 148 -9.88 0.42 9.89
CA LEU A 148 -11.22 0.91 9.53
C LEU A 148 -11.92 -0.06 8.59
N THR A 149 -11.22 -0.55 7.57
CA THR A 149 -11.79 -1.50 6.61
C THR A 149 -12.09 -2.84 7.26
N SER A 150 -11.21 -3.34 8.14
CA SER A 150 -11.43 -4.56 8.91
C SER A 150 -12.67 -4.43 9.81
N ASN A 151 -12.85 -3.28 10.46
CA ASN A 151 -14.04 -2.99 11.26
C ASN A 151 -15.31 -2.96 10.41
N VAL A 152 -15.27 -2.34 9.22
CA VAL A 152 -16.40 -2.34 8.28
C VAL A 152 -16.72 -3.76 7.81
N LEU A 153 -15.70 -4.54 7.42
CA LEU A 153 -15.87 -5.89 6.93
C LEU A 153 -16.38 -6.84 8.03
N SER A 154 -15.88 -6.71 9.25
CA SER A 154 -16.36 -7.46 10.42
C SER A 154 -17.82 -7.12 10.73
N ARG A 155 -18.19 -5.83 10.70
CA ARG A 155 -19.60 -5.42 10.83
C ARG A 155 -20.45 -5.98 9.70
N LEU A 156 -19.97 -5.97 8.46
CA LEU A 156 -20.66 -6.52 7.31
C LEU A 156 -20.85 -8.04 7.44
N ALA A 157 -19.83 -8.77 7.88
CA ALA A 157 -19.90 -10.21 8.15
C ALA A 157 -20.91 -10.52 9.26
N SER A 158 -20.85 -9.81 10.39
CA SER A 158 -21.83 -9.97 11.48
C SER A 158 -23.27 -9.62 11.04
N THR A 159 -23.42 -8.66 10.13
CA THR A 159 -24.71 -8.30 9.53
C THR A 159 -25.21 -9.42 8.62
N ASN A 160 -24.33 -10.02 7.82
CA ASN A 160 -24.65 -11.16 6.97
C ASN A 160 -25.10 -12.39 7.78
N ASP A 161 -24.40 -12.69 8.87
CA ASP A 161 -24.78 -13.77 9.80
C ASP A 161 -26.14 -13.46 10.47
N GLY A 162 -26.36 -12.21 10.88
CA GLY A 162 -27.64 -11.74 11.40
C GLY A 162 -28.79 -11.91 10.40
N ILE A 163 -28.57 -11.56 9.12
CA ILE A 163 -29.52 -11.77 8.02
C ILE A 163 -29.83 -13.27 7.85
N GLY A 164 -28.81 -14.13 7.91
CA GLY A 164 -28.97 -15.58 7.83
C GLY A 164 -29.86 -16.15 8.94
N ASN A 165 -29.66 -15.70 10.18
CA ASN A 165 -30.49 -16.12 11.32
C ASN A 165 -31.95 -15.66 11.16
N VAL A 166 -32.18 -14.40 10.80
CA VAL A 166 -33.54 -13.86 10.58
C VAL A 166 -34.22 -14.59 9.41
N LYS A 167 -33.48 -14.95 8.35
CA LYS A 167 -34.01 -15.75 7.24
C LYS A 167 -34.45 -17.14 7.71
N GLY A 168 -33.65 -17.81 8.53
CA GLY A 168 -34.00 -19.10 9.13
C GLY A 168 -35.25 -19.02 10.00
N ASP A 169 -35.39 -17.96 10.81
CA ASP A 169 -36.58 -17.72 11.63
C ASP A 169 -37.83 -17.48 10.76
N VAL A 170 -37.71 -16.68 9.70
CA VAL A 170 -38.79 -16.41 8.73
C VAL A 170 -39.23 -17.68 8.01
N GLU A 171 -38.28 -18.53 7.59
CA GLU A 171 -38.58 -19.83 6.99
C GLU A 171 -39.32 -20.76 7.96
N GLY A 172 -38.90 -20.80 9.24
CA GLY A 172 -39.59 -21.56 10.29
C GLY A 172 -41.00 -21.05 10.60
N ILE A 173 -41.21 -19.72 10.57
CA ILE A 173 -42.56 -19.13 10.72
C ILE A 173 -43.42 -19.47 9.50
N LYS A 174 -42.86 -19.41 8.29
CA LYS A 174 -43.56 -19.77 7.05
C LYS A 174 -44.02 -21.24 7.07
N GLU A 175 -43.18 -22.16 7.53
CA GLU A 175 -43.54 -23.58 7.66
C GLU A 175 -44.70 -23.79 8.65
N LYS A 176 -44.64 -23.16 9.83
CA LYS A 176 -45.72 -23.20 10.82
C LYS A 176 -47.02 -22.58 10.30
N THR A 177 -46.91 -21.48 9.56
CA THR A 177 -48.06 -20.76 8.98
C THR A 177 -48.70 -21.56 7.83
N GLY A 178 -47.89 -22.23 6.99
CA GLY A 178 -48.36 -23.18 5.99
C GLY A 178 -49.09 -24.39 6.61
N SER A 179 -48.56 -24.92 7.71
CA SER A 179 -49.20 -25.99 8.48
C SER A 179 -50.53 -25.55 9.08
N ALA A 180 -50.58 -24.35 9.68
CA ALA A 180 -51.81 -23.76 10.23
C ALA A 180 -52.85 -23.50 9.15
N SER A 181 -52.43 -23.05 7.96
CA SER A 181 -53.30 -22.89 6.78
C SER A 181 -53.96 -24.20 6.39
N SER A 182 -53.15 -25.26 6.25
CA SER A 182 -53.63 -26.60 5.88
C SER A 182 -54.60 -27.17 6.92
N ALA A 183 -54.30 -27.01 8.21
CA ALA A 183 -55.18 -27.44 9.30
C ALA A 183 -56.51 -26.66 9.32
N THR A 184 -56.46 -25.35 9.04
CA THR A 184 -57.66 -24.49 8.96
C THR A 184 -58.54 -24.86 7.77
N MET A 185 -57.96 -25.14 6.61
CA MET A 185 -58.69 -25.63 5.44
C MET A 185 -59.35 -26.98 5.71
N SER A 186 -58.62 -27.91 6.33
CA SER A 186 -59.14 -29.24 6.68
C SER A 186 -60.31 -29.15 7.66
N ALA A 187 -60.17 -28.35 8.73
CA ALA A 187 -61.25 -28.13 9.69
C ALA A 187 -62.48 -27.48 9.04
N LYS A 188 -62.27 -26.54 8.11
CA LYS A 188 -63.37 -25.92 7.35
C LYS A 188 -64.12 -26.96 6.53
N GLU A 189 -63.39 -27.82 5.83
CA GLU A 189 -63.96 -28.86 4.96
C GLU A 189 -64.77 -29.87 5.77
N GLU A 190 -64.23 -30.34 6.90
CA GLU A 190 -64.94 -31.22 7.84
C GLU A 190 -66.23 -30.59 8.39
N LEU A 191 -66.18 -29.33 8.85
CA LEU A 191 -67.38 -28.64 9.36
C LEU A 191 -68.44 -28.41 8.26
N SER A 192 -68.02 -28.10 7.04
CA SER A 192 -68.93 -27.86 5.92
C SER A 192 -69.67 -29.13 5.45
N SER A 193 -69.11 -30.31 5.74
CA SER A 193 -69.67 -31.61 5.36
C SER A 193 -70.74 -32.15 6.33
N LEU A 194 -70.94 -31.50 7.48
CA LEU A 194 -71.80 -32.00 8.54
C LEU A 194 -73.29 -31.70 8.24
N ASP A 195 -74.09 -32.73 7.91
CA ASP A 195 -75.54 -32.60 7.75
C ASP A 195 -76.26 -32.70 9.10
N LEU A 196 -76.78 -31.57 9.60
CA LEU A 196 -77.53 -31.47 10.86
C LEU A 196 -79.05 -31.44 10.67
N ARG A 197 -79.57 -31.94 9.55
CA ARG A 197 -81.02 -32.04 9.35
C ARG A 197 -81.63 -33.09 10.29
N ALA A 198 -82.53 -32.66 11.17
CA ALA A 198 -83.24 -33.56 12.09
C ALA A 198 -84.14 -34.55 11.32
N PRO A 199 -84.02 -35.87 11.55
CA PRO A 199 -84.92 -36.85 10.94
C PRO A 199 -86.33 -36.78 11.58
N GLY A 200 -87.36 -36.74 10.73
CA GLY A 200 -88.77 -36.75 11.13
C GLY A 200 -89.45 -35.39 11.05
N SER A 201 -90.64 -35.34 10.42
CA SER A 201 -91.49 -34.15 10.41
C SER A 201 -92.33 -34.09 11.70
N PRO A 202 -92.58 -32.88 12.25
CA PRO A 202 -93.44 -32.70 13.43
C PRO A 202 -94.85 -33.25 13.21
N GLU A 203 -95.27 -33.34 11.95
CA GLU A 203 -96.58 -33.84 11.53
C GLU A 203 -96.83 -35.26 12.05
N SER A 204 -95.84 -36.15 11.99
CA SER A 204 -95.97 -37.54 12.44
C SER A 204 -96.29 -37.68 13.95
N ILE A 205 -95.68 -36.84 14.79
CA ILE A 205 -95.92 -36.85 16.25
C ILE A 205 -97.23 -36.14 16.58
N VAL A 206 -97.57 -35.08 15.86
CA VAL A 206 -98.86 -34.38 15.97
C VAL A 206 -100.00 -35.33 15.59
N GLU A 207 -99.88 -36.07 14.49
CA GLU A 207 -100.85 -37.10 14.07
C GLU A 207 -101.01 -38.20 15.13
N LEU A 208 -99.90 -38.69 15.69
CA LEU A 208 -99.93 -39.70 16.75
C LEU A 208 -100.66 -39.18 17.99
N LYS A 209 -100.39 -37.94 18.41
CA LYS A 209 -101.07 -37.27 19.54
C LYS A 209 -102.57 -37.09 19.28
N THR A 210 -102.95 -36.70 18.06
CA THR A 210 -104.36 -36.59 17.66
C THR A 210 -105.06 -37.95 17.69
N SER A 211 -104.42 -39.01 17.19
CA SER A 211 -104.96 -40.38 17.20
C SER A 211 -105.14 -40.92 18.62
N VAL A 212 -104.19 -40.67 19.53
CA VAL A 212 -104.30 -41.05 20.94
C VAL A 212 -105.43 -40.28 21.64
N THR A 213 -105.60 -39.00 21.34
CA THR A 213 -106.69 -38.17 21.87
C THR A 213 -108.06 -38.67 21.40
N GLN A 214 -108.22 -38.95 20.10
CA GLN A 214 -109.44 -39.53 19.53
C GLN A 214 -109.75 -40.92 20.10
N SER A 215 -108.73 -41.75 20.33
CA SER A 215 -108.89 -43.07 20.94
C SER A 215 -109.40 -42.97 22.37
N ARG A 216 -108.95 -41.96 23.11
CA ARG A 216 -109.42 -41.66 24.48
C ARG A 216 -110.87 -41.18 24.50
N GLU A 217 -111.25 -40.29 23.58
CA GLU A 217 -112.64 -39.85 23.42
C GLU A 217 -113.59 -41.01 23.11
N LYS A 218 -113.17 -41.94 22.23
CA LYS A 218 -113.95 -43.16 21.94
C LYS A 218 -114.09 -44.07 23.15
N ILE A 219 -113.07 -44.17 23.99
CA ILE A 219 -113.11 -44.94 25.24
C ILE A 219 -114.04 -44.29 26.27
N ASP A 220 -114.09 -42.96 26.33
CA ASP A 220 -115.02 -42.22 27.18
C ASP A 220 -116.47 -42.46 26.75
N ALA A 221 -116.76 -42.38 25.45
CA ALA A 221 -118.06 -42.73 24.90
C ALA A 221 -118.43 -44.20 25.16
N ALA A 222 -117.47 -45.13 25.12
CA ALA A 222 -117.69 -46.53 25.46
C ALA A 222 -117.99 -46.73 26.96
N LEU A 223 -117.36 -45.93 27.84
CA LEU A 223 -117.61 -45.94 29.27
C LEU A 223 -119.04 -45.48 29.60
N ASP A 224 -119.50 -44.41 28.94
CA ASP A 224 -120.88 -43.89 29.05
C ASP A 224 -121.92 -44.87 28.48
N ALA A 225 -121.59 -45.56 27.38
CA ALA A 225 -122.43 -46.61 26.80
C ALA A 225 -122.57 -47.83 27.73
N VAL A 226 -121.51 -48.21 28.45
CA VAL A 226 -121.57 -49.27 29.48
C VAL A 226 -122.37 -48.81 30.71
N GLU A 227 -122.31 -47.53 31.08
CA GLU A 227 -123.10 -46.93 32.16
C GLU A 227 -124.61 -46.97 31.85
N SER A 228 -124.99 -46.81 30.58
CA SER A 228 -126.38 -46.82 30.09
C SER A 228 -126.91 -48.21 29.65
N ALA A 229 -126.05 -49.22 29.53
CA ALA A 229 -126.45 -50.57 29.13
C ALA A 229 -127.19 -51.35 30.24
N ASN A 230 -128.24 -52.10 29.84
CA ASN A 230 -129.10 -52.91 30.70
C ASN A 230 -128.54 -54.35 30.87
N ILE A 231 -127.44 -54.48 31.61
CA ILE A 231 -126.70 -55.73 31.84
C ILE A 231 -126.54 -56.02 33.35
N THR A 232 -126.25 -57.28 33.72
CA THR A 232 -126.06 -57.72 35.12
C THR A 232 -124.92 -56.96 35.83
N SER A 233 -125.11 -56.68 37.12
CA SER A 233 -124.20 -55.85 37.94
C SER A 233 -122.75 -56.36 38.01
N SER A 234 -122.54 -57.67 37.93
CA SER A 234 -121.21 -58.31 37.87
C SER A 234 -120.50 -58.13 36.52
N THR A 235 -121.25 -58.17 35.41
CA THR A 235 -120.71 -57.95 34.06
C THR A 235 -120.35 -56.48 33.85
N LYS A 236 -121.21 -55.58 34.34
CA LYS A 236 -121.01 -54.13 34.28
C LYS A 236 -119.76 -53.69 35.03
N SER A 237 -119.47 -54.25 36.20
CA SER A 237 -118.26 -53.92 36.96
C SER A 237 -116.98 -54.42 36.28
N THR A 238 -117.01 -55.60 35.65
CA THR A 238 -115.86 -56.20 34.96
C THR A 238 -115.52 -55.43 33.68
N LEU A 239 -116.53 -55.10 32.87
CA LEU A 239 -116.35 -54.32 31.64
C LEU A 239 -115.91 -52.88 31.94
N ARG A 240 -116.48 -52.27 32.99
CA ARG A 240 -116.05 -50.96 33.48
C ARG A 240 -114.59 -50.97 33.92
N LYS A 241 -114.15 -52.02 34.62
CA LYS A 241 -112.74 -52.16 35.04
C LYS A 241 -111.82 -52.26 33.81
N ALA A 242 -112.12 -53.12 32.85
CA ALA A 242 -111.32 -53.28 31.63
C ALA A 242 -111.24 -51.99 30.78
N ILE A 243 -112.35 -51.28 30.61
CA ILE A 243 -112.37 -50.00 29.86
C ILE A 243 -111.63 -48.90 30.64
N LYS A 244 -111.73 -48.88 31.97
CA LYS A 244 -111.00 -47.94 32.84
C LYS A 244 -109.49 -48.20 32.83
N ASP A 245 -109.08 -49.48 32.78
CA ASP A 245 -107.67 -49.87 32.64
C ASP A 245 -107.12 -49.47 31.25
N ALA A 246 -107.90 -49.64 30.18
CA ALA A 246 -107.55 -49.16 28.84
C ALA A 246 -107.46 -47.61 28.76
N LYS A 247 -108.37 -46.90 29.44
CA LYS A 247 -108.32 -45.44 29.59
C LYS A 247 -107.08 -44.98 30.36
N LEU A 248 -106.66 -45.75 31.37
CA LEU A 248 -105.45 -45.48 32.17
C LEU A 248 -104.20 -45.67 31.31
N ALA A 249 -104.14 -46.74 30.50
CA ALA A 249 -103.05 -47.02 29.57
C ALA A 249 -102.89 -45.96 28.46
N LEU A 250 -103.99 -45.34 28.01
CA LEU A 250 -103.99 -44.19 27.08
C LEU A 250 -103.96 -42.83 27.80
N GLY A 251 -103.94 -42.87 29.13
CA GLY A 251 -104.13 -41.72 30.00
C GLY A 251 -102.87 -40.89 30.25
N THR A 252 -103.04 -39.84 31.05
CA THR A 252 -101.96 -39.01 31.61
C THR A 252 -101.69 -39.35 33.09
N GLY A 253 -102.43 -40.30 33.66
CA GLY A 253 -102.33 -40.67 35.08
C GLY A 253 -101.27 -41.74 35.32
N ASN A 254 -100.62 -41.68 36.49
CA ASN A 254 -99.74 -42.75 36.95
C ASN A 254 -100.53 -44.05 37.11
N GLY A 255 -100.14 -45.09 36.37
CA GLY A 255 -100.50 -46.45 36.72
C GLY A 255 -99.95 -46.81 38.11
N THR A 256 -100.55 -47.81 38.75
CA THR A 256 -100.16 -48.31 40.08
C THR A 256 -98.72 -48.88 40.16
N GLU A 257 -97.96 -48.87 39.06
CA GLU A 257 -96.58 -49.38 38.96
C GLU A 257 -95.65 -48.46 38.15
N GLY A 258 -95.84 -47.13 38.21
CA GLY A 258 -94.89 -46.19 37.59
C GLY A 258 -94.82 -46.20 36.06
N SER A 259 -95.72 -46.93 35.38
CA SER A 259 -95.86 -46.88 33.92
C SER A 259 -96.65 -45.64 33.51
N PHE A 260 -96.03 -44.78 32.69
CA PHE A 260 -96.68 -43.65 32.03
C PHE A 260 -97.61 -44.15 30.92
N GLY A 261 -98.83 -43.63 30.86
CA GLY A 261 -99.75 -43.89 29.74
C GLY A 261 -99.21 -43.35 28.41
N LEU A 262 -99.68 -43.90 27.30
CA LEU A 262 -99.19 -43.60 25.94
C LEU A 262 -99.24 -42.10 25.61
N ALA A 263 -100.26 -41.37 26.08
CA ALA A 263 -100.37 -39.92 25.88
C ALA A 263 -99.24 -39.14 26.58
N ALA A 264 -98.82 -39.58 27.77
CA ALA A 264 -97.70 -38.97 28.48
C ALA A 264 -96.36 -39.27 27.80
N GLN A 265 -96.17 -40.48 27.28
CA GLN A 265 -94.96 -40.85 26.51
C GLN A 265 -94.86 -40.07 25.19
N VAL A 266 -95.96 -39.89 24.46
CA VAL A 266 -96.00 -39.09 23.23
C VAL A 266 -95.71 -37.60 23.53
N SER A 267 -96.21 -37.07 24.65
CA SER A 267 -95.92 -35.69 25.05
C SER A 267 -94.47 -35.49 25.49
N LEU A 268 -93.85 -36.47 26.15
CA LEU A 268 -92.42 -36.45 26.47
C LEU A 268 -91.57 -36.53 25.21
N LEU A 269 -91.92 -37.41 24.28
CA LEU A 269 -91.23 -37.54 22.98
C LEU A 269 -91.32 -36.25 22.15
N GLU A 270 -92.48 -35.57 22.16
CA GLU A 270 -92.66 -34.26 21.52
C GLU A 270 -91.74 -33.19 22.15
N SER A 271 -91.66 -33.17 23.49
CA SER A 271 -90.77 -32.27 24.23
C SER A 271 -89.30 -32.54 23.92
N ASP A 272 -88.87 -33.80 23.96
CA ASP A 272 -87.48 -34.22 23.70
C ASP A 272 -87.09 -33.94 22.24
N LEU A 273 -88.00 -34.16 21.28
CA LEU A 273 -87.77 -33.88 19.87
C LEU A 273 -87.70 -32.37 19.59
N PHE A 274 -88.53 -31.57 20.27
CA PHE A 274 -88.47 -30.11 20.19
C PHE A 274 -87.14 -29.58 20.78
N GLU A 275 -86.72 -30.10 21.93
CA GLU A 275 -85.44 -29.75 22.55
C GLU A 275 -84.25 -30.18 21.68
N ALA A 276 -84.29 -31.39 21.11
CA ALA A 276 -83.27 -31.88 20.18
C ALA A 276 -83.18 -31.01 18.92
N ARG A 277 -84.31 -30.61 18.32
CA ARG A 277 -84.34 -29.68 17.17
C ARG A 277 -83.76 -28.31 17.54
N SER A 278 -84.13 -27.77 18.69
CA SER A 278 -83.60 -26.49 19.17
C SER A 278 -82.07 -26.55 19.33
N LYS A 279 -81.55 -27.64 19.91
CA LYS A 279 -80.11 -27.88 20.04
C LYS A 279 -79.42 -28.08 18.67
N LEU A 280 -80.03 -28.81 17.74
CA LEU A 280 -79.52 -29.00 16.37
C LEU A 280 -79.49 -27.69 15.57
N PHE A 281 -80.51 -26.84 15.72
CA PHE A 281 -80.55 -25.52 15.09
C PHE A 281 -79.48 -24.57 15.66
N ALA A 282 -79.33 -24.56 16.99
CA ALA A 282 -78.26 -23.81 17.65
C ALA A 282 -76.87 -24.31 17.22
N ALA A 283 -76.70 -25.64 17.08
CA ALA A 283 -75.46 -26.23 16.56
C ALA A 283 -75.20 -25.82 15.10
N SER A 284 -76.24 -25.80 14.24
CA SER A 284 -76.14 -25.35 12.84
C SER A 284 -75.69 -23.89 12.74
N GLN A 285 -76.30 -22.97 13.50
CA GLN A 285 -75.86 -21.57 13.52
C GLN A 285 -74.43 -21.44 14.03
N LYS A 286 -74.04 -22.26 15.03
CA LYS A 286 -72.67 -22.24 15.54
C LYS A 286 -71.68 -22.69 14.48
N ILE A 287 -71.97 -23.77 13.74
CA ILE A 287 -71.16 -24.24 12.61
C ILE A 287 -71.02 -23.17 11.53
N GLU A 288 -72.10 -22.47 11.17
CA GLU A 288 -72.07 -21.41 10.16
C GLU A 288 -71.18 -20.23 10.61
N SER A 289 -71.32 -19.79 11.87
CA SER A 289 -70.47 -18.75 12.46
C SER A 289 -69.00 -19.17 12.56
N THR A 290 -68.73 -20.43 12.90
CA THR A 290 -67.38 -21.00 13.01
C THR A 290 -66.75 -21.14 11.62
N THR A 291 -67.50 -21.59 10.61
CA THR A 291 -67.04 -21.69 9.22
C THR A 291 -66.63 -20.31 8.68
N SER A 292 -67.44 -19.27 8.95
CA SER A 292 -67.11 -17.89 8.58
C SER A 292 -65.85 -17.37 9.29
N ALA A 293 -65.67 -17.71 10.57
CA ALA A 293 -64.47 -17.35 11.33
C ALA A 293 -63.22 -18.08 10.81
N LEU A 294 -63.36 -19.34 10.39
CA LEU A 294 -62.29 -20.11 9.74
C LEU A 294 -61.92 -19.50 8.38
N ASP A 295 -62.88 -18.98 7.61
CA ASP A 295 -62.61 -18.30 6.34
C ASP A 295 -61.79 -17.02 6.52
N ASN A 296 -62.16 -16.21 7.51
CA ASN A 296 -61.39 -15.02 7.88
C ASN A 296 -59.97 -15.41 8.33
N SER A 297 -59.84 -16.50 9.09
CA SER A 297 -58.54 -17.00 9.54
C SER A 297 -57.69 -17.51 8.38
N ALA A 298 -58.28 -18.28 7.45
CA ALA A 298 -57.60 -18.77 6.25
C ALA A 298 -57.09 -17.62 5.36
N SER A 299 -57.90 -16.58 5.20
CA SER A 299 -57.54 -15.38 4.43
C SER A 299 -56.38 -14.62 5.10
N ALA A 300 -56.44 -14.39 6.41
CA ALA A 300 -55.37 -13.72 7.17
C ALA A 300 -54.06 -14.52 7.15
N ILE A 301 -54.14 -15.85 7.25
CA ILE A 301 -52.99 -16.75 7.13
C ILE A 301 -52.37 -16.68 5.73
N SER A 302 -53.19 -16.63 4.67
CA SER A 302 -52.70 -16.49 3.29
C SER A 302 -51.99 -15.15 3.05
N GLU A 303 -52.53 -14.07 3.60
CA GLU A 303 -51.91 -12.74 3.54
C GLU A 303 -50.57 -12.70 4.30
N THR A 304 -50.53 -13.34 5.48
CA THR A 304 -49.30 -13.50 6.28
C THR A 304 -48.24 -14.30 5.52
N ASN A 305 -48.62 -15.39 4.85
CA ASN A 305 -47.69 -16.16 4.00
C ASN A 305 -47.11 -15.33 2.87
N SER A 306 -47.93 -14.52 2.18
CA SER A 306 -47.45 -13.63 1.12
C SER A 306 -46.48 -12.56 1.65
N ALA A 307 -46.74 -12.01 2.84
CA ALA A 307 -45.83 -11.07 3.49
C ALA A 307 -44.49 -11.73 3.88
N LEU A 308 -44.53 -12.96 4.40
CA LEU A 308 -43.33 -13.74 4.72
C LEU A 308 -42.50 -14.07 3.47
N ASP A 309 -43.15 -14.37 2.34
CA ASP A 309 -42.48 -14.58 1.05
C ASP A 309 -41.75 -13.32 0.56
N ALA A 310 -42.40 -12.15 0.68
CA ALA A 310 -41.77 -10.89 0.33
C ALA A 310 -40.54 -10.59 1.21
N VAL A 311 -40.64 -10.82 2.53
CA VAL A 311 -39.51 -10.64 3.45
C VAL A 311 -38.38 -11.61 3.14
N SER A 312 -38.68 -12.89 2.90
CA SER A 312 -37.69 -13.91 2.52
C SER A 312 -36.96 -13.55 1.21
N GLY A 313 -37.68 -13.01 0.23
CA GLY A 313 -37.11 -12.50 -1.02
C GLY A 313 -36.13 -11.34 -0.80
N VAL A 314 -36.50 -10.35 0.03
CA VAL A 314 -35.62 -9.22 0.38
C VAL A 314 -34.36 -9.71 1.10
N LEU A 315 -34.49 -10.60 2.09
CA LEU A 315 -33.35 -11.15 2.83
C LEU A 315 -32.38 -11.91 1.90
N THR A 316 -32.91 -12.66 0.93
CA THR A 316 -32.08 -13.36 -0.07
C THR A 316 -31.33 -12.38 -0.98
N SER A 317 -32.00 -11.33 -1.46
CA SER A 317 -31.34 -10.31 -2.29
C SER A 317 -30.24 -9.53 -1.53
N LEU A 318 -30.44 -9.25 -0.24
CA LEU A 318 -29.42 -8.62 0.61
C LEU A 318 -28.20 -9.52 0.81
N GLN A 319 -28.44 -10.82 1.04
CA GLN A 319 -27.37 -11.80 1.19
C GLN A 319 -26.57 -11.98 -0.11
N GLU A 320 -27.23 -12.00 -1.27
CA GLU A 320 -26.57 -12.04 -2.59
C GLU A 320 -25.77 -10.77 -2.87
N ALA A 321 -26.31 -9.59 -2.54
CA ALA A 321 -25.60 -8.32 -2.71
C ALA A 321 -24.30 -8.28 -1.89
N ILE A 322 -24.34 -8.73 -0.62
CA ILE A 322 -23.15 -8.82 0.23
C ILE A 322 -22.15 -9.86 -0.30
N ALA A 323 -22.62 -11.02 -0.78
CA ALA A 323 -21.77 -12.08 -1.31
C ALA A 323 -21.14 -11.76 -2.68
N SER A 324 -21.73 -10.84 -3.45
CA SER A 324 -21.25 -10.47 -4.79
C SER A 324 -19.97 -9.64 -4.80
N GLU A 325 -19.59 -9.06 -3.65
CA GLU A 325 -18.37 -8.28 -3.52
C GLU A 325 -17.13 -9.20 -3.44
N LYS A 326 -16.27 -9.12 -4.47
CA LYS A 326 -15.15 -10.04 -4.67
C LYS A 326 -13.93 -9.78 -3.79
N VAL A 327 -13.85 -8.61 -3.14
CA VAL A 327 -12.69 -8.22 -2.33
C VAL A 327 -13.12 -8.18 -0.87
N THR A 328 -12.73 -9.21 -0.12
CA THR A 328 -13.04 -9.34 1.32
C THR A 328 -11.81 -9.12 2.19
N GLU A 329 -10.67 -8.75 1.63
CA GLU A 329 -9.47 -8.50 2.43
C GLU A 329 -9.27 -7.01 2.68
N ALA A 330 -9.34 -6.61 3.94
CA ALA A 330 -9.19 -5.22 4.37
C ALA A 330 -7.87 -4.58 3.90
N GLY A 331 -6.79 -5.36 3.83
CA GLY A 331 -5.49 -4.89 3.34
C GLY A 331 -5.49 -4.52 1.85
N VAL A 332 -6.24 -5.26 1.02
CA VAL A 332 -6.33 -5.01 -0.43
C VAL A 332 -7.18 -3.78 -0.74
N ILE A 333 -8.18 -3.49 0.09
CA ILE A 333 -9.05 -2.31 -0.04
C ILE A 333 -8.34 -1.04 0.47
N ALA A 334 -7.65 -1.14 1.60
CA ALA A 334 -6.96 -0.02 2.22
C ALA A 334 -5.72 0.44 1.44
N ALA A 335 -5.04 -0.48 0.76
CA ALA A 335 -3.86 -0.20 -0.04
C ALA A 335 -3.89 -1.04 -1.35
N PRO A 336 -4.69 -0.63 -2.35
CA PRO A 336 -4.87 -1.41 -3.59
C PRO A 336 -3.61 -1.50 -4.44
N LEU A 337 -2.64 -0.61 -4.21
CA LEU A 337 -1.36 -0.58 -4.90
C LEU A 337 -0.25 -0.77 -3.86
N GLN A 338 0.37 -1.95 -3.86
CA GLN A 338 1.64 -2.15 -3.14
C GLN A 338 2.79 -1.74 -4.06
N THR A 339 3.39 -0.59 -3.76
CA THR A 339 4.60 -0.12 -4.43
C THR A 339 5.80 -0.92 -3.92
N LYS A 340 6.19 -1.95 -4.68
CA LYS A 340 7.45 -2.66 -4.41
C LYS A 340 8.62 -1.82 -4.93
N ILE A 341 9.18 -0.98 -4.07
CA ILE A 341 10.41 -0.23 -4.37
C ILE A 341 11.57 -1.22 -4.28
N VAL A 342 11.96 -1.80 -5.41
CA VAL A 342 13.19 -2.58 -5.50
C VAL A 342 14.34 -1.59 -5.70
N ARG A 343 15.13 -1.37 -4.65
CA ARG A 343 16.39 -0.61 -4.75
C ARG A 343 17.32 -1.38 -5.70
N ILE A 344 17.72 -0.76 -6.80
CA ILE A 344 18.53 -1.39 -7.86
C ILE A 344 20.01 -1.49 -7.44
N SER A 345 20.43 -0.76 -6.41
CA SER A 345 21.73 -0.94 -5.75
C SER A 345 21.55 -1.42 -4.32
N GLU A 346 22.35 -2.40 -3.92
CA GLU A 346 22.44 -2.90 -2.54
C GLU A 346 22.79 -1.78 -1.56
N GLU A 347 22.44 -2.00 -0.29
CA GLU A 347 22.70 -1.14 0.87
C GLU A 347 24.19 -0.78 0.95
N GLY A 348 24.57 0.32 0.31
CA GLY A 348 25.89 0.90 0.38
C GLY A 348 25.87 2.15 1.25
N THR A 349 26.90 2.32 2.08
CA THR A 349 27.16 3.59 2.76
C THR A 349 27.19 4.73 1.73
N TYR A 350 26.82 5.96 2.11
CA TYR A 350 26.93 7.15 1.24
C TYR A 350 28.32 7.31 0.62
N LEU A 351 29.36 6.84 1.33
CA LEU A 351 30.72 6.67 0.81
C LEU A 351 30.75 5.91 -0.53
N ASN A 352 30.04 4.78 -0.67
CA ASN A 352 30.03 3.95 -1.88
C ASN A 352 29.56 4.75 -3.09
N TYR A 353 28.54 5.58 -2.90
CA TYR A 353 27.98 6.43 -3.96
C TYR A 353 28.94 7.55 -4.38
N LEU A 354 29.60 8.21 -3.42
CA LEU A 354 30.57 9.27 -3.72
C LEU A 354 31.93 8.75 -4.21
N PHE A 355 32.28 7.51 -3.88
CA PHE A 355 33.60 6.95 -4.11
C PHE A 355 34.07 7.04 -5.58
N PRO A 356 33.26 6.68 -6.60
CA PRO A 356 33.61 6.89 -8.01
C PRO A 356 34.05 8.32 -8.34
N ALA A 357 33.29 9.31 -7.90
CA ALA A 357 33.58 10.72 -8.17
C ALA A 357 34.84 11.19 -7.45
N LEU A 358 35.06 10.75 -6.20
CA LEU A 358 36.27 11.07 -5.43
C LEU A 358 37.54 10.49 -6.06
N LEU A 359 37.48 9.27 -6.61
CA LEU A 359 38.60 8.66 -7.32
C LEU A 359 38.99 9.48 -8.55
N ILE A 360 38.01 9.85 -9.39
CA ILE A 360 38.26 10.67 -10.58
C ILE A 360 38.80 12.04 -10.19
N LEU A 361 38.22 12.67 -9.17
CA LEU A 361 38.65 13.97 -8.65
C LEU A 361 40.14 13.98 -8.31
N VAL A 362 40.57 13.01 -7.51
CA VAL A 362 41.95 12.91 -7.04
C VAL A 362 42.90 12.57 -8.17
N VAL A 363 42.54 11.59 -9.01
CA VAL A 363 43.39 11.20 -10.15
C VAL A 363 43.49 12.33 -11.18
N MET A 364 42.41 13.07 -11.43
CA MET A 364 42.39 14.23 -12.32
C MET A 364 43.38 15.31 -11.83
N PHE A 365 43.18 15.83 -10.62
CA PHE A 365 44.02 16.92 -10.11
C PHE A 365 45.48 16.51 -10.00
N SER A 366 45.74 15.28 -9.55
CA SER A 366 47.12 14.76 -9.43
C SER A 366 47.77 14.62 -10.80
N SER A 367 47.08 14.03 -11.79
CA SER A 367 47.62 13.83 -13.14
C SER A 367 47.87 15.13 -13.86
N LEU A 368 46.95 16.09 -13.72
CA LEU A 368 47.01 17.39 -14.38
C LEU A 368 48.10 18.30 -13.77
N ALA A 369 48.23 18.30 -12.44
CA ALA A 369 49.29 19.03 -11.74
C ALA A 369 50.68 18.43 -12.04
N LEU A 370 50.83 17.10 -11.96
CA LEU A 370 52.11 16.43 -12.28
C LEU A 370 52.51 16.58 -13.75
N GLY A 371 51.55 16.46 -14.67
CA GLY A 371 51.81 16.65 -16.09
C GLY A 371 52.33 18.07 -16.39
N THR A 372 51.72 19.08 -15.78
CA THR A 372 52.13 20.49 -15.92
C THR A 372 53.51 20.74 -15.31
N THR A 373 53.72 20.30 -14.07
CA THR A 373 54.98 20.53 -13.32
C THR A 373 56.16 19.83 -13.95
N LEU A 374 56.04 18.58 -14.41
CA LEU A 374 57.13 17.86 -15.07
C LEU A 374 57.59 18.53 -16.38
N VAL A 375 56.64 19.08 -17.16
CA VAL A 375 56.97 19.86 -18.35
C VAL A 375 57.66 21.17 -17.97
N MET A 376 57.20 21.85 -16.92
CA MET A 376 57.81 23.09 -16.42
C MET A 376 59.23 22.88 -15.89
N ILE A 377 59.44 21.84 -15.09
CA ILE A 377 60.76 21.44 -14.59
C ILE A 377 61.70 21.17 -15.75
N GLU A 378 61.24 20.49 -16.82
CA GLU A 378 62.08 20.24 -17.98
C GLU A 378 62.40 21.54 -18.75
N LYS A 379 61.42 22.43 -18.97
CA LYS A 379 61.62 23.72 -19.68
C LYS A 379 62.59 24.65 -18.96
N HIS A 380 62.52 24.72 -17.63
CA HIS A 380 63.36 25.59 -16.80
C HIS A 380 64.63 24.91 -16.30
N SER A 381 64.83 23.62 -16.59
CA SER A 381 66.03 22.91 -16.17
C SER A 381 67.28 23.53 -16.82
N PRO A 382 68.38 23.73 -16.07
CA PRO A 382 69.67 24.13 -16.67
C PRO A 382 70.19 23.08 -17.67
N ALA A 383 69.70 21.84 -17.61
CA ALA A 383 70.02 20.78 -18.54
C ALA A 383 69.14 20.76 -19.80
N PHE A 384 68.13 21.63 -19.92
CA PHE A 384 67.21 21.70 -21.06
C PHE A 384 67.96 21.88 -22.38
N PHE A 385 68.93 22.81 -22.41
CA PHE A 385 69.76 23.06 -23.59
C PHE A 385 70.59 21.83 -23.99
N ARG A 386 71.16 21.10 -23.03
CA ARG A 386 71.91 19.88 -23.33
C ARG A 386 70.99 18.79 -23.88
N ASN A 387 69.81 18.62 -23.28
CA ASN A 387 68.84 17.61 -23.71
C ASN A 387 68.33 17.89 -25.14
N PHE A 388 68.33 19.16 -25.56
CA PHE A 388 67.96 19.60 -26.90
C PHE A 388 68.87 19.07 -28.01
N PHE A 389 70.18 18.95 -27.75
CA PHE A 389 71.15 18.45 -28.74
C PHE A 389 71.37 16.93 -28.68
N LEU A 390 70.70 16.23 -27.77
CA LEU A 390 70.77 14.78 -27.73
C LEU A 390 70.10 14.20 -28.99
N PRO A 391 70.67 13.15 -29.62
CA PRO A 391 70.07 12.47 -30.79
C PRO A 391 68.89 11.59 -30.37
N VAL A 392 67.91 12.18 -29.68
CA VAL A 392 66.74 11.51 -29.13
C VAL A 392 65.49 12.09 -29.80
N LYS A 393 64.59 11.21 -30.26
CA LYS A 393 63.34 11.63 -30.91
C LYS A 393 62.48 12.40 -29.90
N LYS A 394 61.85 13.48 -30.34
CA LYS A 394 60.93 14.33 -29.55
C LYS A 394 59.83 13.53 -28.84
N VAL A 395 59.23 12.59 -29.57
CA VAL A 395 58.24 11.63 -29.05
C VAL A 395 58.76 10.85 -27.83
N THR A 396 60.06 10.55 -27.77
CA THR A 396 60.67 9.86 -26.62
C THR A 396 60.77 10.76 -25.39
N PHE A 397 60.92 12.08 -25.56
CA PHE A 397 60.84 13.05 -24.46
C PHE A 397 59.42 13.17 -23.92
N ILE A 398 58.43 13.38 -24.79
CA ILE A 398 56.99 13.39 -24.40
C ILE A 398 56.65 12.09 -23.67
N ALA A 399 56.97 10.94 -24.28
CA ALA A 399 56.70 9.63 -23.70
C ALA A 399 57.42 9.44 -22.35
N SER A 400 58.63 9.99 -22.17
CA SER A 400 59.34 9.88 -20.90
C SER A 400 58.66 10.65 -19.77
N ILE A 401 58.13 11.84 -20.06
CA ILE A 401 57.39 12.67 -19.09
C ILE A 401 56.07 11.99 -18.75
N TYR A 402 55.34 11.53 -19.76
CA TYR A 402 54.10 10.76 -19.60
C TYR A 402 54.33 9.50 -18.75
N CYS A 403 55.34 8.68 -19.06
CA CYS A 403 55.67 7.50 -18.28
C CYS A 403 56.08 7.85 -16.83
N THR A 404 56.79 8.96 -16.61
CA THR A 404 57.12 9.39 -15.25
C THR A 404 55.86 9.74 -14.46
N ASN A 405 54.93 10.49 -15.08
CA ASN A 405 53.67 10.82 -14.42
C ASN A 405 52.85 9.56 -14.11
N LEU A 406 52.70 8.67 -15.11
CA LEU A 406 51.96 7.42 -14.95
C LEU A 406 52.50 6.55 -13.82
N VAL A 407 53.82 6.43 -13.66
CA VAL A 407 54.38 5.62 -12.57
C VAL A 407 53.97 6.17 -11.20
N VAL A 408 53.96 7.50 -11.03
CA VAL A 408 53.54 8.12 -9.77
C VAL A 408 52.04 7.92 -9.54
N ILE A 409 51.21 8.15 -10.56
CA ILE A 409 49.77 7.98 -10.47
C ILE A 409 49.37 6.51 -10.25
N LEU A 410 50.07 5.55 -10.86
CA LEU A 410 49.81 4.12 -10.63
C LEU A 410 50.11 3.71 -9.19
N VAL A 411 51.18 4.24 -8.59
CA VAL A 411 51.45 4.02 -7.16
C VAL A 411 50.34 4.62 -6.30
N GLN A 412 49.89 5.83 -6.64
CA GLN A 412 48.79 6.49 -5.95
C GLN A 412 47.48 5.70 -6.06
N ILE A 413 47.11 5.24 -7.26
CA ILE A 413 45.93 4.38 -7.49
C ILE A 413 46.04 3.10 -6.69
N ALA A 414 47.21 2.44 -6.68
CA ALA A 414 47.42 1.21 -5.91
C ALA A 414 47.25 1.44 -4.40
N VAL A 415 47.74 2.56 -3.87
CA VAL A 415 47.55 2.93 -2.46
C VAL A 415 46.08 3.22 -2.17
N ILE A 416 45.41 4.01 -3.01
CA ILE A 416 44.00 4.35 -2.83
C ILE A 416 43.12 3.10 -2.84
N LEU A 417 43.28 2.23 -3.85
CA LEU A 417 42.53 0.99 -3.95
C LEU A 417 42.91 0.00 -2.85
N GLY A 418 44.17 0.01 -2.38
CA GLY A 418 44.61 -0.81 -1.25
C GLY A 418 43.95 -0.39 0.07
N ILE A 419 43.84 0.92 0.33
CA ILE A 419 43.10 1.45 1.49
C ILE A 419 41.62 1.13 1.31
N ALA A 420 41.05 1.38 0.13
CA ALA A 420 39.65 1.10 -0.17
C ALA A 420 39.28 -0.39 0.02
N ALA A 421 40.18 -1.33 -0.30
CA ALA A 421 39.96 -2.77 -0.11
C ALA A 421 39.70 -3.14 1.36
N PHE A 422 40.23 -2.35 2.30
CA PHE A 422 40.02 -2.58 3.73
C PHE A 422 38.60 -2.21 4.17
N PHE A 423 38.04 -1.12 3.61
CA PHE A 423 36.71 -0.61 3.94
C PHE A 423 35.60 -1.21 3.07
N LEU A 424 35.90 -1.63 1.84
CA LEU A 424 34.92 -1.97 0.79
C LEU A 424 35.11 -3.41 0.31
N GLN A 425 34.88 -4.37 1.21
CA GLN A 425 35.17 -5.79 0.97
C GLN A 425 34.30 -6.41 -0.14
N GLU A 426 33.06 -5.94 -0.30
CA GLU A 426 32.09 -6.50 -1.25
C GLU A 426 32.39 -6.10 -2.70
N SER A 427 33.05 -4.95 -2.93
CA SER A 427 33.31 -4.42 -4.27
C SER A 427 34.72 -4.72 -4.82
N ILE A 428 35.50 -5.58 -4.17
CA ILE A 428 36.90 -5.89 -4.56
C ILE A 428 37.00 -6.41 -5.99
N ASN A 429 35.99 -7.15 -6.48
CA ASN A 429 35.98 -7.71 -7.84
C ASN A 429 35.98 -6.61 -8.93
N ALA A 430 35.44 -5.42 -8.64
CA ALA A 430 35.42 -4.31 -9.56
C ALA A 430 36.79 -3.60 -9.69
N PHE A 431 37.70 -3.79 -8.71
CA PHE A 431 38.92 -2.97 -8.60
C PHE A 431 39.86 -3.08 -9.80
N PRO A 432 40.08 -4.24 -10.44
CA PRO A 432 40.92 -4.31 -11.65
C PRO A 432 40.35 -3.48 -12.81
N ALA A 433 39.04 -3.50 -13.00
CA ALA A 433 38.37 -2.73 -14.04
C ALA A 433 38.40 -1.22 -13.71
N VAL A 434 38.16 -0.86 -12.44
CA VAL A 434 38.31 0.52 -11.95
C VAL A 434 39.75 1.02 -12.14
N ALA A 435 40.76 0.22 -11.82
CA ALA A 435 42.16 0.57 -12.02
C ALA A 435 42.49 0.83 -13.50
N LEU A 436 41.93 0.04 -14.42
CA LEU A 436 42.08 0.25 -15.85
C LEU A 436 41.42 1.55 -16.32
N ILE A 437 40.21 1.84 -15.85
CA ILE A 437 39.51 3.10 -16.17
C ILE A 437 40.31 4.29 -15.63
N LEU A 438 40.77 4.23 -14.37
CA LEU A 438 41.61 5.27 -13.78
C LEU A 438 42.92 5.46 -14.53
N PHE A 439 43.53 4.40 -15.07
CA PHE A 439 44.73 4.49 -15.88
C PHE A 439 44.49 5.25 -17.20
N VAL A 440 43.38 4.98 -17.90
CA VAL A 440 43.02 5.70 -19.12
C VAL A 440 42.68 7.16 -18.80
N THR A 441 41.92 7.40 -17.75
CA THR A 441 41.57 8.76 -17.28
C THR A 441 42.80 9.56 -16.87
N ALA A 442 43.72 8.95 -16.12
CA ALA A 442 45.01 9.56 -15.77
C ALA A 442 45.79 9.97 -17.02
N SER A 443 45.71 9.18 -18.10
CA SER A 443 46.37 9.50 -19.36
C SER A 443 45.80 10.75 -20.03
N VAL A 444 44.47 10.87 -20.08
CA VAL A 444 43.78 12.06 -20.62
C VAL A 444 44.19 13.32 -19.85
N PHE A 445 44.08 13.30 -18.52
CA PHE A 445 44.42 14.46 -17.69
C PHE A 445 45.91 14.76 -17.61
N THR A 446 46.77 13.74 -17.74
CA THR A 446 48.22 13.95 -17.92
C THR A 446 48.48 14.74 -19.18
N PHE A 447 47.86 14.38 -20.30
CA PHE A 447 48.06 15.09 -21.55
C PHE A 447 47.50 16.52 -21.51
N LEU A 448 46.33 16.73 -20.89
CA LEU A 448 45.83 18.09 -20.63
C LEU A 448 46.82 18.91 -19.80
N GLY A 449 47.36 18.34 -18.71
CA GLY A 449 48.39 19.00 -17.90
C GLY A 449 49.67 19.30 -18.69
N MET A 450 50.14 18.37 -19.52
CA MET A 450 51.30 18.60 -20.38
C MET A 450 51.05 19.72 -21.39
N ILE A 451 49.85 19.81 -21.99
CA ILE A 451 49.46 20.91 -22.89
C ILE A 451 49.56 22.26 -22.17
N VAL A 452 49.00 22.37 -20.96
CA VAL A 452 49.12 23.57 -20.12
C VAL A 452 50.60 23.88 -19.87
N GLY A 453 51.40 22.87 -19.51
CA GLY A 453 52.84 23.00 -19.34
C GLY A 453 53.59 23.49 -20.59
N TYR A 454 53.14 23.13 -21.78
CA TYR A 454 53.75 23.62 -23.03
C TYR A 454 53.29 25.05 -23.38
N LEU A 455 52.04 25.40 -23.08
CA LEU A 455 51.44 26.70 -23.40
C LEU A 455 52.04 27.86 -22.61
N PHE A 456 52.28 27.67 -21.30
CA PHE A 456 52.76 28.73 -20.41
C PHE A 456 54.29 28.78 -20.31
N THR A 457 54.85 29.92 -19.91
CA THR A 457 56.30 30.10 -19.74
C THR A 457 56.74 30.18 -18.28
N SER A 458 55.90 30.64 -17.36
CA SER A 458 56.20 30.67 -15.92
C SER A 458 55.63 29.42 -15.25
N GLU A 459 56.33 28.90 -14.24
CA GLU A 459 55.85 27.77 -13.43
C GLU A 459 54.58 28.15 -12.66
N GLU A 460 54.55 29.34 -12.06
CA GLU A 460 53.40 29.84 -11.29
C GLU A 460 52.13 30.03 -12.14
N THR A 461 52.27 30.55 -13.37
CA THR A 461 51.11 30.74 -14.25
C THR A 461 50.61 29.42 -14.80
N ALA A 462 51.51 28.46 -15.03
CA ALA A 462 51.14 27.13 -15.48
C ALA A 462 50.41 26.34 -14.39
N THR A 463 50.87 26.39 -13.14
CA THR A 463 50.20 25.73 -12.03
C THR A 463 48.82 26.32 -11.79
N LEU A 464 48.68 27.65 -11.79
CA LEU A 464 47.37 28.32 -11.71
C LEU A 464 46.45 27.91 -12.85
N ALA A 465 46.92 27.93 -14.10
CA ALA A 465 46.13 27.50 -15.25
C ALA A 465 45.70 26.03 -15.15
N SER A 466 46.57 25.18 -14.59
CA SER A 466 46.28 23.77 -14.37
C SER A 466 45.16 23.59 -13.33
N ILE A 467 45.25 24.30 -12.20
CA ILE A 467 44.21 24.28 -11.15
C ILE A 467 42.88 24.81 -11.70
N SER A 468 42.91 25.90 -12.46
CA SER A 468 41.71 26.47 -13.10
C SER A 468 41.06 25.52 -14.11
N LEU A 469 41.86 24.78 -14.88
CA LEU A 469 41.33 23.78 -15.81
C LEU A 469 40.68 22.60 -15.06
N GLY A 470 41.31 22.14 -13.97
CA GLY A 470 40.76 21.12 -13.09
C GLY A 470 39.46 21.57 -12.42
N SER A 471 39.42 22.80 -11.89
CA SER A 471 38.22 23.34 -11.24
C SER A 471 37.07 23.56 -12.22
N LEU A 472 37.34 24.00 -13.45
CA LEU A 472 36.34 24.11 -14.50
C LEU A 472 35.78 22.73 -14.87
N SER A 473 36.65 21.73 -15.02
CA SER A 473 36.24 20.35 -15.31
C SER A 473 35.36 19.76 -14.19
N LEU A 474 35.67 20.10 -12.94
CA LEU A 474 34.92 19.69 -11.75
C LEU A 474 33.58 20.42 -11.63
N PHE A 475 33.54 21.72 -11.88
CA PHE A 475 32.29 22.49 -11.81
C PHE A 475 31.26 21.98 -12.81
N ILE A 476 31.74 21.52 -13.96
CA ILE A 476 30.96 20.96 -15.07
C ILE A 476 30.97 19.41 -15.01
N SER A 477 31.01 18.81 -13.81
CA SER A 477 31.09 17.35 -13.66
C SER A 477 29.82 16.65 -13.20
N GLY A 478 28.81 17.40 -12.75
CA GLY A 478 27.67 16.82 -12.04
C GLY A 478 27.88 16.64 -10.53
N LEU A 479 29.12 16.74 -10.04
CA LEU A 479 29.43 16.60 -8.61
C LEU A 479 29.06 17.84 -7.79
N LEU A 480 29.34 19.05 -8.31
CA LEU A 480 28.98 20.31 -7.65
C LEU A 480 27.62 20.85 -8.07
N LEU A 481 27.25 20.63 -9.33
CA LEU A 481 26.02 21.14 -9.91
C LEU A 481 25.21 19.96 -10.47
N PRO A 482 23.95 19.77 -10.04
CA PRO A 482 23.12 18.69 -10.57
C PRO A 482 22.87 18.91 -12.06
N LEU A 483 23.16 17.89 -12.88
CA LEU A 483 23.07 17.98 -14.35
C LEU A 483 21.63 17.94 -14.85
N GLU A 484 20.73 17.41 -14.02
CA GLU A 484 19.30 17.24 -14.28
C GLU A 484 18.57 18.58 -14.36
N GLY A 485 19.08 19.59 -13.64
CA GLY A 485 18.52 20.94 -13.62
C GLY A 485 19.01 21.86 -14.75
N MET A 486 19.93 21.40 -15.61
CA MET A 486 20.53 22.24 -16.64
C MET A 486 19.76 22.19 -17.97
N ALA A 487 19.77 23.30 -18.71
CA ALA A 487 19.13 23.35 -20.03
C ALA A 487 19.74 22.31 -20.99
N PRO A 488 18.95 21.73 -21.92
CA PRO A 488 19.37 20.57 -22.73
C PRO A 488 20.68 20.75 -23.49
N ILE A 489 20.90 21.95 -24.07
CA ILE A 489 22.12 22.28 -24.83
C ILE A 489 23.36 22.18 -23.94
N PHE A 490 23.28 22.65 -22.70
CA PHE A 490 24.39 22.54 -21.76
C PHE A 490 24.62 21.08 -21.40
N ARG A 491 23.56 20.31 -21.11
CA ARG A 491 23.69 18.89 -20.76
C ARG A 491 24.48 18.08 -21.80
N GLU A 492 24.25 18.32 -23.09
CA GLU A 492 25.00 17.66 -24.18
C GLU A 492 26.50 18.02 -24.17
N ILE A 493 26.84 19.29 -23.94
CA ILE A 493 28.23 19.75 -23.84
C ILE A 493 28.92 19.13 -22.63
N ILE A 494 28.21 19.03 -21.50
CA ILE A 494 28.75 18.49 -20.26
C ILE A 494 29.06 17.00 -20.39
N GLN A 495 28.24 16.25 -21.11
CA GLN A 495 28.48 14.81 -21.35
C GLN A 495 29.77 14.54 -22.12
N LEU A 496 30.34 15.53 -22.82
CA LEU A 496 31.65 15.42 -23.48
C LEU A 496 32.84 15.64 -22.53
N ASN A 497 32.61 16.08 -21.30
CA ASN A 497 33.67 16.29 -20.32
C ASN A 497 34.32 14.93 -19.95
N PRO A 498 35.65 14.77 -20.09
CA PRO A 498 36.33 13.53 -19.73
C PRO A 498 36.12 13.11 -18.27
N PHE A 499 35.89 14.06 -17.36
CA PHE A 499 35.56 13.77 -15.98
C PHE A 499 34.22 13.02 -15.88
N VAL A 500 33.18 13.52 -16.54
CA VAL A 500 31.82 12.97 -16.50
C VAL A 500 31.79 11.55 -17.08
N ILE A 501 32.48 11.35 -18.20
CA ILE A 501 32.59 10.04 -18.84
C ILE A 501 33.31 9.05 -17.92
N ALA A 502 34.41 9.48 -17.29
CA ALA A 502 35.18 8.64 -16.39
C ALA A 502 34.44 8.30 -15.08
N GLU A 503 33.72 9.26 -14.50
CA GLU A 503 32.89 9.05 -13.30
C GLU A 503 31.76 8.06 -13.60
N GLY A 504 31.04 8.24 -14.70
CA GLY A 504 29.97 7.32 -15.11
C GLY A 504 30.48 5.90 -15.37
N LEU A 505 31.66 5.76 -15.98
CA LEU A 505 32.31 4.47 -16.19
C LEU A 505 32.63 3.74 -14.88
N ILE A 506 33.25 4.44 -13.92
CA ILE A 506 33.56 3.85 -12.62
C ILE A 506 32.26 3.55 -11.89
N ARG A 507 31.26 4.43 -11.94
CA ARG A 507 29.96 4.19 -11.31
C ARG A 507 29.27 2.93 -11.85
N GLU A 508 29.26 2.73 -13.16
CA GLU A 508 28.71 1.53 -13.82
C GLU A 508 29.43 0.24 -13.38
N VAL A 509 30.75 0.25 -13.36
CA VAL A 509 31.55 -0.94 -12.98
C VAL A 509 31.53 -1.19 -11.47
N PHE A 510 31.59 -0.13 -10.66
CA PHE A 510 31.76 -0.23 -9.21
C PHE A 510 30.44 -0.42 -8.46
N LEU A 511 29.37 0.31 -8.83
CA LEU A 511 28.08 0.21 -8.17
C LEU A 511 27.19 -0.87 -8.78
N PHE A 512 27.15 -0.95 -10.12
CA PHE A 512 26.25 -1.87 -10.82
C PHE A 512 26.93 -3.17 -11.25
N GLN A 513 28.19 -3.39 -10.85
CA GLN A 513 29.00 -4.57 -11.19
C GLN A 513 29.01 -4.87 -12.70
N ALA A 514 28.92 -3.83 -13.53
CA ALA A 514 28.89 -3.97 -14.98
C ALA A 514 30.21 -4.57 -15.50
N SER A 515 30.12 -5.44 -16.50
CA SER A 515 31.31 -6.04 -17.08
C SER A 515 32.06 -5.02 -17.94
N LEU A 516 33.37 -5.23 -18.14
CA LEU A 516 34.16 -4.42 -19.09
C LEU A 516 33.59 -4.45 -20.51
N GLY A 517 32.86 -5.51 -20.86
CA GLY A 517 32.17 -5.65 -22.15
C GLY A 517 30.97 -4.74 -22.32
N ASP A 518 30.38 -4.22 -21.24
CA ASP A 518 29.24 -3.31 -21.32
C ASP A 518 29.70 -1.85 -21.48
N VAL A 519 30.87 -1.55 -20.90
CA VAL A 519 31.39 -0.17 -20.79
C VAL A 519 32.49 0.16 -21.82
N TRP A 520 32.86 -0.78 -22.69
CA TRP A 520 34.00 -0.65 -23.60
C TRP A 520 33.90 0.55 -24.57
N ILE A 521 32.70 0.94 -25.00
CA ILE A 521 32.50 2.07 -25.92
C ILE A 521 32.93 3.38 -25.26
N LYS A 522 32.46 3.64 -24.05
CA LYS A 522 32.82 4.84 -23.27
C LYS A 522 34.32 4.84 -22.93
N LEU A 523 34.89 3.68 -22.64
CA LEU A 523 36.33 3.52 -22.44
C LEU A 523 37.13 3.85 -23.71
N LEU A 524 36.67 3.42 -24.89
CA LEU A 524 37.28 3.77 -26.18
C LEU A 524 37.19 5.27 -26.48
N ILE A 525 36.09 5.94 -26.09
CA ILE A 525 35.97 7.39 -26.23
C ILE A 525 37.08 8.09 -25.41
N LEU A 526 37.31 7.68 -24.15
CA LEU A 526 38.41 8.22 -23.33
C LEU A 526 39.79 7.91 -23.93
N ALA A 527 40.00 6.69 -24.44
CA ALA A 527 41.23 6.35 -25.15
C ALA A 527 41.42 7.21 -26.41
N GLY A 528 40.33 7.53 -27.11
CA GLY A 528 40.29 8.46 -28.24
C GLY A 528 40.70 9.88 -27.84
N TYR A 529 40.19 10.40 -26.71
CA TYR A 529 40.64 11.66 -26.14
C TYR A 529 42.15 11.65 -25.86
N ALA A 530 42.65 10.58 -25.22
CA ALA A 530 44.08 10.45 -24.93
C ALA A 530 44.93 10.47 -26.21
N ALA A 531 44.52 9.74 -27.25
CA ALA A 531 45.20 9.71 -28.54
C ALA A 531 45.16 11.09 -29.25
N GLY A 532 44.01 11.75 -29.26
CA GLY A 532 43.83 13.08 -29.83
C GLY A 532 44.70 14.13 -29.14
N LEU A 533 44.70 14.16 -27.81
CA LEU A 533 45.54 15.07 -27.02
C LEU A 533 47.03 14.80 -27.20
N PHE A 534 47.43 13.53 -27.35
CA PHE A 534 48.82 13.19 -27.66
C PHE A 534 49.26 13.78 -29.01
N ILE A 535 48.41 13.73 -30.03
CA ILE A 535 48.68 14.36 -31.34
C ILE A 535 48.83 15.87 -31.19
N VAL A 536 47.95 16.52 -30.40
CA VAL A 536 48.06 17.97 -30.11
C VAL A 536 49.39 18.30 -29.45
N ILE A 537 49.82 17.53 -28.44
CA ILE A 537 51.12 17.73 -27.79
C ILE A 537 52.27 17.58 -28.78
N TRP A 538 52.22 16.56 -29.64
CA TRP A 538 53.24 16.33 -30.65
C TRP A 538 53.39 17.52 -31.62
N ILE A 539 52.27 18.12 -32.04
CA ILE A 539 52.26 19.34 -32.86
C ILE A 539 52.83 20.53 -32.08
N MET A 540 52.39 20.75 -30.84
CA MET A 540 52.86 21.85 -29.99
C MET A 540 54.37 21.79 -29.73
N GLU A 541 54.90 20.62 -29.38
CA GLU A 541 56.33 20.43 -29.15
C GLU A 541 57.14 20.69 -30.42
N SER A 542 56.61 20.31 -31.59
CA SER A 542 57.24 20.58 -32.89
C SER A 542 57.37 22.08 -33.16
N ILE A 543 56.32 22.86 -32.87
CA ILE A 543 56.29 24.32 -33.05
C ILE A 543 57.23 25.02 -32.07
N LEU A 544 57.17 24.65 -30.78
CA LEU A 544 58.00 25.23 -29.72
C LEU A 544 59.49 25.08 -30.03
N HIS A 545 59.89 23.90 -30.52
CA HIS A 545 61.26 23.60 -30.90
C HIS A 545 61.77 24.51 -32.02
N LYS A 546 60.96 24.77 -33.06
CA LYS A 546 61.34 25.69 -34.16
C LYS A 546 61.50 27.13 -33.68
N HIS A 547 60.60 27.60 -32.82
CA HIS A 547 60.61 28.99 -32.35
C HIS A 547 61.77 29.28 -31.38
N LEU A 548 62.09 28.35 -30.48
CA LEU A 548 63.22 28.50 -29.55
C LEU A 548 64.57 28.52 -30.26
N VAL A 549 64.78 27.67 -31.27
CA VAL A 549 66.01 27.68 -32.09
C VAL A 549 66.19 29.01 -32.79
N HIS A 550 65.13 29.53 -33.39
CA HIS A 550 65.19 30.80 -34.12
C HIS A 550 65.48 31.99 -33.20
N LYS A 551 64.84 32.04 -32.03
CA LYS A 551 65.08 33.09 -31.01
C LYS A 551 66.51 33.05 -30.47
N PHE A 552 67.07 31.85 -30.26
CA PHE A 552 68.43 31.69 -29.77
C PHE A 552 69.48 32.04 -30.83
N MET A 553 69.32 31.55 -32.07
CA MET A 553 70.18 31.93 -33.20
C MET A 553 70.22 33.44 -33.37
N ARG A 554 69.08 34.14 -33.27
CA ARG A 554 68.99 35.59 -33.36
C ARG A 554 69.68 36.32 -32.20
N LYS A 555 69.61 35.80 -30.97
CA LYS A 555 70.28 36.38 -29.79
C LYS A 555 71.79 36.20 -29.83
N HIS A 556 72.27 35.04 -30.30
CA HIS A 556 73.71 34.78 -30.48
C HIS A 556 74.29 35.60 -31.63
N HIS A 557 73.54 35.73 -32.75
CA HIS A 557 73.93 36.58 -33.87
C HIS A 557 74.05 38.05 -33.43
N LYS A 558 73.05 38.58 -32.70
CA LYS A 558 73.09 39.94 -32.12
C LYS A 558 74.32 40.16 -31.23
N LYS A 559 74.58 39.26 -30.27
CA LYS A 559 75.75 39.35 -29.38
C LYS A 559 77.08 39.26 -30.13
N HIS A 560 77.15 38.53 -31.23
CA HIS A 560 78.36 38.49 -32.07
C HIS A 560 78.53 39.80 -32.84
N THR A 561 77.47 40.35 -33.44
CA THR A 561 77.54 41.67 -34.11
C THR A 561 77.85 42.83 -33.16
N GLU A 562 77.44 42.76 -31.88
CA GLU A 562 77.77 43.75 -30.86
C GLU A 562 79.20 43.62 -30.30
N LYS A 563 79.88 42.48 -30.52
CA LYS A 563 81.30 42.28 -30.14
C LYS A 563 82.28 42.58 -31.27
N VAL A 564 81.79 42.67 -32.51
CA VAL A 564 82.59 42.91 -33.72
C VAL A 564 82.51 44.39 -34.16
N LYS A 565 81.54 45.14 -33.61
CA LYS A 565 81.57 46.61 -33.56
C LYS A 565 82.26 47.05 -32.27
#